data_AF-A0A3N5RL73-F1
#
_entry.id   AF-A0A3N5RL73-F1
#
_cell.length_a   1.000
_cell.length_b   1.000
_cell.length_c   1.000
_cell.angle_alpha   90.00
_cell.angle_beta   90.00
_cell.angle_gamma   90.00
#
_symmetry.space_group_name_H-M   'P 1'
#
loop_
_entity.id
_entity.type
_entity.pdbx_description
1 polymer ?
#
loop_
_entity_poly.entity_id
_entity_poly.type
_entity_poly.pdbx_seq_one_letter_code
_entity_poly.pdbx_strand_id
1 'polypeptide(L)'
;MTVKEQPIAGYLPADTPPWGAMLSLAFQQVLTMFPATVLVAILTKFDVGVTLLASGIGTIVALLVSSRRIPMYYGSSFSYISVVVTAMSLYASDCFADPTTFYCPEGVRLVQVGIIGTAVVEILIGLLIMRIGKAALDKALPPIITGSVAIVIGVALAGAALNMAA
;
A
#
# COMPACT_ATOMS: atom_id res chain seq x y z
N MET A 1 -36.92 10.50 28.32
CA MET A 1 -35.51 10.93 28.34
C MET A 1 -35.04 11.02 26.90
N THR A 2 -35.11 12.22 26.32
CA THR A 2 -34.64 12.49 24.95
C THR A 2 -33.12 12.56 24.97
N VAL A 3 -32.46 11.52 24.47
CA VAL A 3 -31.01 11.51 24.27
C VAL A 3 -30.70 12.59 23.24
N LYS A 4 -30.09 13.68 23.69
CA LYS A 4 -29.64 14.78 22.84
C LYS A 4 -28.41 14.24 22.09
N GLU A 5 -28.57 13.90 20.81
CA GLU A 5 -27.46 13.50 19.96
C GLU A 5 -26.41 14.62 19.97
N GLN A 6 -25.24 14.32 20.53
CA GLN A 6 -24.07 15.18 20.45
C GLN A 6 -23.74 15.32 18.96
N PRO A 7 -23.57 16.54 18.42
CA PRO A 7 -23.21 16.70 17.01
C PRO A 7 -21.87 16.00 16.80
N ILE A 8 -21.89 14.91 16.03
CA ILE A 8 -20.68 14.15 15.73
C ILE A 8 -19.77 15.08 14.95
N ALA A 9 -18.67 15.52 15.56
CA ALA A 9 -17.69 16.38 14.91
C ALA A 9 -16.86 15.53 13.94
N GLY A 10 -17.38 15.29 12.73
CA GLY A 10 -16.69 14.52 11.70
C GLY A 10 -17.60 14.12 10.54
N TYR A 11 -17.00 13.52 9.51
CA TYR A 11 -17.72 12.94 8.38
C TYR A 11 -17.60 11.41 8.44
N LEU A 12 -18.72 10.72 8.26
CA LEU A 12 -18.76 9.27 8.07
C LEU A 12 -18.35 8.92 6.64
N PRO A 13 -17.93 7.67 6.37
CA PRO A 13 -17.58 7.23 5.02
C PRO A 13 -18.67 7.42 3.95
N ALA A 14 -19.95 7.46 4.37
CA ALA A 14 -21.09 7.67 3.49
C ALA A 14 -21.43 9.15 3.27
N ASP A 15 -20.85 10.06 4.07
CA ASP A 15 -21.15 11.48 3.99
C ASP A 15 -20.41 12.12 2.81
N THR A 16 -21.03 13.12 2.19
CA THR A 16 -20.41 13.95 1.17
C THR A 16 -20.14 15.34 1.77
N PRO A 17 -18.89 15.62 2.22
CA PRO A 17 -18.55 16.91 2.79
C PRO A 17 -18.79 18.05 1.79
N PRO A 18 -18.91 19.31 2.26
CA PRO A 18 -18.81 20.48 1.39
C PRO A 18 -17.50 20.45 0.59
N TRP A 19 -17.53 20.98 -0.63
CA TRP A 19 -16.41 20.94 -1.57
C TRP A 19 -15.06 21.38 -0.97
N GLY A 20 -15.04 22.46 -0.16
CA GLY A 20 -13.83 22.93 0.50
C GLY A 20 -13.27 21.94 1.54
N ALA A 21 -14.15 21.29 2.30
CA ALA A 21 -13.76 20.24 3.24
C ALA A 21 -13.28 18.99 2.50
N MET A 22 -13.92 18.60 1.39
CA MET A 22 -13.46 17.49 0.54
C MET A 22 -12.04 17.74 0.02
N LEU A 23 -11.76 18.94 -0.47
CA LEU A 23 -10.44 19.28 -0.99
C LEU A 23 -9.37 19.24 0.12
N SER A 24 -9.68 19.77 1.31
CA SER A 24 -8.79 19.73 2.46
C SER A 24 -8.49 18.28 2.91
N LEU A 25 -9.53 17.45 3.03
CA LEU A 25 -9.39 16.03 3.40
C LEU A 25 -8.60 15.23 2.35
N ALA A 26 -8.85 15.49 1.06
CA ALA A 26 -8.09 14.88 -0.02
C ALA A 26 -6.61 15.26 0.05
N PHE A 27 -6.31 16.53 0.34
CA PHE A 27 -4.94 16.99 0.50
C PHE A 27 -4.26 16.36 1.73
N GLN A 28 -4.95 16.27 2.87
CA GLN A 28 -4.44 15.56 4.06
C GLN A 28 -4.12 14.09 3.76
N GLN A 29 -4.99 13.41 3.01
CA GLN A 29 -4.76 12.03 2.62
C GLN A 29 -3.52 11.87 1.74
N VAL A 30 -3.36 12.75 0.74
CA VAL A 30 -2.19 12.76 -0.14
C VAL A 30 -0.92 12.98 0.66
N LEU A 31 -0.89 14.00 1.53
CA LEU A 31 0.28 14.29 2.37
C LEU A 31 0.64 13.13 3.30
N THR A 32 -0.36 12.39 3.79
CA THR A 32 -0.14 11.26 4.69
C THR A 32 0.43 10.04 3.95
N MET A 33 -0.05 9.76 2.73
CA MET A 33 0.32 8.56 1.98
C MET A 33 1.54 8.75 1.06
N PHE A 34 1.86 9.99 0.71
CA PHE A 34 2.93 10.33 -0.22
C PHE A 34 4.32 9.85 0.25
N PRO A 35 4.79 10.15 1.49
CA PRO A 35 6.14 9.78 1.90
C PRO A 35 6.37 8.26 1.86
N ALA A 36 5.38 7.48 2.29
CA ALA A 36 5.45 6.03 2.28
C ALA A 36 5.53 5.45 0.86
N THR A 37 4.72 5.98 -0.07
CA THR A 37 4.69 5.50 -1.45
C THR A 37 5.98 5.83 -2.20
N VAL A 38 6.49 7.06 -2.00
CA VAL A 38 7.76 7.53 -2.57
C VAL A 38 8.94 6.76 -1.99
N LEU A 39 8.93 6.49 -0.68
CA LEU A 39 9.97 5.71 -0.01
C LEU A 39 10.18 4.35 -0.68
N VAL A 40 9.11 3.60 -0.90
CA VAL A 40 9.20 2.29 -1.55
C VAL A 40 9.75 2.43 -2.96
N ALA A 41 9.29 3.41 -3.73
CA ALA A 41 9.76 3.63 -5.09
C ALA A 41 11.28 3.89 -5.13
N ILE A 42 11.78 4.74 -4.24
CA ILE A 42 13.21 5.04 -4.12
C ILE A 42 14.01 3.79 -3.73
N LEU A 43 13.58 3.05 -2.71
CA LEU A 43 14.31 1.86 -2.24
C LEU A 43 14.35 0.74 -3.29
N THR A 44 13.30 0.63 -4.11
CA THR A 44 13.19 -0.38 -5.16
C THR A 44 13.72 0.06 -6.52
N LYS A 45 14.22 1.29 -6.65
CA LYS A 45 14.66 1.91 -7.91
C LYS A 45 13.55 1.97 -8.96
N PHE A 46 12.30 2.16 -8.52
CA PHE A 46 11.14 2.36 -9.39
C PHE A 46 10.96 3.84 -9.67
N ASP A 47 10.36 4.17 -10.82
CA ASP A 47 10.00 5.56 -11.11
C ASP A 47 8.92 6.05 -10.15
N VAL A 48 9.20 7.15 -9.45
CA VAL A 48 8.32 7.71 -8.41
C VAL A 48 7.00 8.19 -9.01
N GLY A 49 7.05 8.83 -10.18
CA GLY A 49 5.86 9.36 -10.86
C GLY A 49 4.91 8.26 -11.31
N VAL A 50 5.46 7.22 -11.94
CA VAL A 50 4.69 6.03 -12.35
C VAL A 50 4.11 5.31 -11.14
N THR A 51 4.87 5.18 -10.06
CA THR A 51 4.40 4.52 -8.82
C THR A 51 3.23 5.28 -8.19
N LEU A 52 3.33 6.61 -8.09
CA LEU A 52 2.24 7.47 -7.58
C LEU A 52 1.01 7.42 -8.48
N LEU A 53 1.19 7.45 -9.79
CA LEU A 53 0.10 7.34 -10.76
C LEU A 53 -0.61 5.99 -10.64
N ALA A 54 0.15 4.89 -10.58
CA ALA A 54 -0.39 3.54 -10.44
C ALA A 54 -1.15 3.36 -9.11
N SER A 55 -0.62 3.90 -8.01
CA SER A 55 -1.29 3.94 -6.71
C SER A 55 -2.63 4.70 -6.75
N GLY A 56 -2.65 5.87 -7.41
CA GLY A 56 -3.86 6.66 -7.60
C GLY A 56 -4.92 5.92 -8.43
N ILE A 57 -4.52 5.36 -9.57
CA ILE A 57 -5.41 4.55 -10.43
C ILE A 57 -5.91 3.31 -9.67
N GLY A 58 -5.03 2.60 -8.97
CA GLY A 58 -5.38 1.42 -8.18
C GLY A 58 -6.41 1.74 -7.09
N THR A 59 -6.24 2.89 -6.41
CA THR A 59 -7.21 3.38 -5.42
C THR A 59 -8.57 3.66 -6.06
N ILE A 60 -8.62 4.32 -7.23
CA ILE A 60 -9.86 4.57 -7.96
C ILE A 60 -10.53 3.25 -8.35
N VAL A 61 -9.78 2.31 -8.91
CA VAL A 61 -10.29 0.99 -9.30
C VAL A 61 -10.86 0.25 -8.08
N ALA A 62 -10.16 0.25 -6.95
CA ALA A 62 -10.63 -0.42 -5.73
C ALA A 62 -11.91 0.22 -5.17
N LEU A 63 -12.03 1.55 -5.22
CA LEU A 63 -13.25 2.25 -4.82
C LEU A 63 -14.44 1.91 -5.74
N LEU A 64 -14.20 1.76 -7.04
CA LEU A 64 -15.25 1.36 -7.99
C LEU A 64 -15.66 -0.10 -7.79
N VAL A 65 -14.71 -1.01 -7.65
CA VAL A 65 -14.96 -2.45 -7.42
C VAL A 65 -15.69 -2.69 -6.09
N SER A 66 -15.32 -1.95 -5.04
CA SER A 66 -15.98 -2.04 -3.72
C SER A 66 -17.30 -1.27 -3.62
N SER A 67 -17.79 -0.69 -4.73
CA SER A 67 -18.99 0.16 -4.75
C SER A 67 -18.94 1.30 -3.71
N ARG A 68 -17.75 1.87 -3.50
CA ARG A 68 -17.46 2.95 -2.53
C ARG A 68 -17.80 2.60 -1.08
N ARG A 69 -17.89 1.30 -0.73
CA ARG A 69 -18.19 0.86 0.64
C ARG A 69 -16.95 0.76 1.53
N ILE A 70 -15.78 0.62 0.92
CA ILE A 70 -14.52 0.43 1.64
C ILE A 70 -13.62 1.65 1.34
N PRO A 71 -13.52 2.62 2.27
CA PRO A 71 -12.73 3.84 2.07
C PRO A 71 -11.24 3.56 2.35
N MET A 72 -10.57 2.88 1.42
CA MET A 72 -9.15 2.51 1.54
C MET A 72 -8.33 3.14 0.41
N TYR A 73 -7.14 3.64 0.77
CA TYR A 73 -6.11 4.08 -0.17
C TYR A 73 -5.10 2.93 -0.39
N TYR A 74 -4.72 2.69 -1.65
CA TYR A 74 -3.82 1.60 -2.02
C TYR A 74 -2.43 2.13 -2.37
N GLY A 75 -1.56 2.22 -1.37
CA GLY A 75 -0.16 2.63 -1.54
C GLY A 75 0.80 1.46 -1.84
N SER A 76 2.09 1.77 -1.91
CA SER A 76 3.15 0.78 -2.12
C SER A 76 3.29 -0.19 -0.94
N SER A 77 3.39 -1.49 -1.22
CA SER A 77 3.50 -2.52 -0.20
C SER A 77 4.92 -2.66 0.34
N PHE A 78 5.06 -2.40 1.64
CA PHE A 78 6.33 -2.43 2.37
C PHE A 78 6.93 -3.83 2.47
N SER A 79 6.09 -4.87 2.47
CA SER A 79 6.55 -6.27 2.46
C SER A 79 7.28 -6.67 1.18
N TYR A 80 7.07 -5.94 0.08
CA TYR A 80 7.72 -6.23 -1.20
C TYR A 80 9.12 -5.63 -1.31
N ILE A 81 9.52 -4.68 -0.44
CA ILE A 81 10.83 -4.01 -0.52
C ILE A 81 11.96 -5.05 -0.47
N SER A 82 11.95 -5.92 0.55
CA SER A 82 13.01 -6.91 0.74
C SER A 82 13.14 -7.84 -0.47
N VAL A 83 12.01 -8.38 -0.94
CA VAL A 83 11.98 -9.33 -2.05
C VAL A 83 12.44 -8.67 -3.35
N VAL A 84 11.97 -7.46 -3.65
CA VAL A 84 12.35 -6.72 -4.87
C VAL A 84 13.84 -6.35 -4.84
N VAL A 85 14.33 -5.80 -3.73
CA VAL A 85 15.75 -5.42 -3.59
C VAL A 85 16.65 -6.65 -3.69
N THR A 86 16.29 -7.77 -3.05
CA THR A 86 17.05 -9.02 -3.15
C THR A 86 17.03 -9.58 -4.56
N ALA A 87 15.86 -9.67 -5.21
CA ALA A 87 15.75 -10.18 -6.58
C ALA A 87 16.56 -9.33 -7.56
N MET A 88 16.44 -8.01 -7.50
CA MET A 88 17.21 -7.11 -8.35
C MET A 88 18.71 -7.18 -8.04
N SER A 89 19.12 -7.27 -6.78
CA SER A 89 20.54 -7.43 -6.43
C SER A 89 21.15 -8.73 -6.97
N LEU A 90 20.38 -9.81 -7.05
CA LEU A 90 20.85 -11.13 -7.50
C LEU A 90 20.91 -11.25 -9.03
N TYR A 91 19.95 -10.66 -9.74
CA TYR A 91 19.75 -10.90 -11.17
C TYR A 91 19.92 -9.65 -12.05
N ALA A 92 20.05 -8.47 -11.43
CA ALA A 92 20.25 -7.18 -12.08
C ALA A 92 21.15 -6.30 -11.18
N SER A 93 22.32 -6.82 -10.77
CA SER A 93 23.22 -6.20 -9.79
C SER A 93 23.62 -4.76 -10.15
N ASP A 94 23.66 -4.45 -11.45
CA ASP A 94 23.98 -3.12 -11.97
C ASP A 94 23.01 -2.03 -11.46
N CYS A 95 21.76 -2.40 -11.10
CA CYS A 95 20.77 -1.48 -10.54
C CYS A 95 21.17 -0.85 -9.19
N PHE A 96 22.08 -1.50 -8.46
CA PHE A 96 22.58 -1.04 -7.16
C PHE A 96 24.09 -0.77 -7.16
N ALA A 97 24.77 -0.94 -8.30
CA ALA A 97 26.20 -0.69 -8.42
C ALA A 97 26.54 0.81 -8.28
N ASP A 98 25.69 1.69 -8.81
CA ASP A 98 25.83 3.14 -8.70
C ASP A 98 24.83 3.73 -7.68
N PRO A 99 25.31 4.36 -6.59
CA PRO A 99 24.47 5.05 -5.61
C PRO A 99 23.61 6.17 -6.19
N THR A 100 23.99 6.75 -7.34
CA THR A 100 23.25 7.84 -8.01
C THR A 100 22.12 7.34 -8.90
N THR A 101 21.99 6.02 -9.10
CA THR A 101 20.89 5.46 -9.89
C THR A 101 19.59 5.54 -9.11
N PHE A 102 18.66 6.39 -9.53
CA PHE A 102 17.32 6.53 -8.92
C PHE A 102 16.27 5.62 -9.57
N TYR A 103 16.47 5.25 -10.83
CA TYR A 103 15.55 4.40 -11.59
C TYR A 103 16.33 3.35 -12.37
N CYS A 104 15.94 2.07 -12.23
CA CYS A 104 16.57 0.97 -12.95
C CYS A 104 15.54 0.21 -13.81
N PRO A 105 15.44 0.49 -15.13
CA PRO A 105 14.43 -0.12 -15.99
C PRO A 105 14.59 -1.64 -16.11
N GLU A 106 15.82 -2.15 -16.19
CA GLU A 106 16.05 -3.60 -16.35
C GLU A 106 15.64 -4.39 -15.09
N GLY A 107 15.97 -3.87 -13.91
CA GLY A 107 15.53 -4.46 -12.65
C GLY A 107 14.02 -4.42 -12.47
N VAL A 108 13.38 -3.29 -12.82
CA VAL A 108 11.91 -3.15 -12.80
C VAL A 108 11.26 -4.20 -13.70
N ARG A 109 11.73 -4.37 -14.94
CA ARG A 109 11.19 -5.34 -15.89
C ARG A 109 11.30 -6.77 -15.39
N LEU A 110 12.42 -7.10 -14.74
CA LEU A 110 12.65 -8.41 -14.14
C LEU A 110 11.60 -8.71 -13.04
N VAL A 111 11.44 -7.80 -12.07
CA VAL A 111 10.55 -8.03 -10.92
C VAL A 111 9.08 -7.87 -11.27
N GLN A 112 8.75 -7.13 -12.33
CA GLN A 112 7.37 -6.88 -12.76
C GLN A 112 6.60 -8.16 -13.04
N VAL A 113 7.25 -9.19 -13.62
CA VAL A 113 6.60 -10.50 -13.85
C VAL A 113 6.24 -11.17 -12.53
N GLY A 114 7.13 -11.08 -11.53
CA GLY A 114 6.87 -11.58 -10.17
C GLY A 114 5.70 -10.86 -9.51
N ILE A 115 5.65 -9.53 -9.61
CA ILE A 115 4.57 -8.70 -9.06
C ILE A 115 3.22 -9.04 -9.73
N ILE A 116 3.19 -9.25 -11.05
CA ILE A 116 1.96 -9.68 -11.72
C ILE A 116 1.57 -11.10 -11.26
N GLY A 117 2.55 -11.99 -11.08
CA GLY A 117 2.31 -13.34 -10.55
C GLY A 117 1.70 -13.32 -9.16
N THR A 118 2.22 -12.49 -8.24
CA THR A 118 1.64 -12.36 -6.90
C THR A 118 0.24 -11.76 -6.94
N ALA A 119 -0.03 -10.78 -7.81
CA ALA A 119 -1.38 -10.23 -7.99
C ALA A 119 -2.39 -11.31 -8.42
N VAL A 120 -2.02 -12.21 -9.33
CA VAL A 120 -2.86 -13.34 -9.72
C VAL A 120 -3.11 -14.28 -8.53
N VAL A 121 -2.07 -14.59 -7.77
CA VAL A 121 -2.19 -15.43 -6.57
C VAL A 121 -3.10 -14.79 -5.52
N GLU A 122 -2.98 -13.49 -5.28
CA GLU A 122 -3.84 -12.74 -4.35
C GLU A 122 -5.31 -12.77 -4.79
N ILE A 123 -5.59 -12.64 -6.09
CA ILE A 123 -6.95 -12.79 -6.65
C ILE A 123 -7.47 -14.21 -6.40
N LEU A 124 -6.66 -15.25 -6.66
CA LEU A 124 -7.07 -16.64 -6.44
C LEU A 124 -7.35 -16.93 -4.97
N ILE A 125 -6.52 -16.41 -4.06
CA ILE A 125 -6.74 -16.50 -2.61
C ILE A 125 -8.03 -15.77 -2.22
N GLY A 126 -8.28 -14.57 -2.78
CA GLY A 126 -9.54 -13.84 -2.57
C GLY A 126 -10.76 -14.66 -2.99
N LEU A 127 -10.74 -15.25 -4.19
CA LEU A 127 -11.80 -16.13 -4.68
C LEU A 127 -11.98 -17.39 -3.82
N LEU A 128 -10.88 -17.95 -3.30
CA LEU A 128 -10.92 -19.06 -2.37
C LEU A 128 -11.62 -18.67 -1.07
N ILE A 129 -11.23 -17.53 -0.47
CA ILE A 129 -11.83 -16.99 0.77
C ILE A 129 -13.33 -16.76 0.60
N MET A 130 -13.77 -16.26 -0.56
CA MET A 130 -15.20 -16.10 -0.88
C MET A 130 -15.97 -17.43 -0.83
N ARG A 131 -15.33 -18.57 -1.11
CA ARG A 131 -15.96 -19.90 -1.06
C ARG A 131 -15.90 -20.56 0.33
N ILE A 132 -14.77 -20.48 1.00
CA ILE A 132 -14.56 -21.14 2.32
C ILE A 132 -15.13 -20.32 3.49
N GLY A 133 -15.36 -19.03 3.29
CA GLY A 133 -15.90 -18.12 4.27
C GLY A 133 -14.85 -17.54 5.24
N LYS A 134 -15.21 -16.42 5.87
CA LYS A 134 -14.32 -15.65 6.77
C LYS A 134 -13.85 -16.46 7.98
N ALA A 135 -14.67 -17.34 8.54
CA ALA A 135 -14.34 -18.10 9.74
C ALA A 135 -13.11 -19.02 9.55
N ALA A 136 -12.95 -19.59 8.35
CA ALA A 136 -11.77 -20.39 8.02
C ALA A 136 -10.51 -19.53 7.95
N LEU A 137 -10.61 -18.32 7.39
CA LEU A 137 -9.52 -17.35 7.34
C LEU A 137 -9.10 -16.90 8.74
N ASP A 138 -10.05 -16.54 9.60
CA ASP A 138 -9.77 -16.10 10.97
C ASP A 138 -9.11 -17.20 11.82
N LYS A 139 -9.37 -18.48 11.50
CA LYS A 139 -8.69 -19.63 12.14
C LYS A 139 -7.26 -19.84 11.62
N ALA A 140 -7.03 -19.61 10.32
CA ALA A 140 -5.71 -19.76 9.70
C ALA A 140 -4.79 -18.57 10.00
N LEU A 141 -5.34 -17.36 10.01
CA LEU A 141 -4.63 -16.10 10.22
C LEU A 141 -5.30 -15.29 11.34
N PRO A 142 -5.26 -15.79 12.60
CA PRO A 142 -5.83 -15.09 13.73
C PRO A 142 -5.12 -13.74 13.98
N PRO A 143 -5.76 -12.79 14.69
CA PRO A 143 -5.22 -11.46 14.94
C PRO A 143 -3.83 -11.44 15.58
N ILE A 144 -3.52 -12.45 16.40
CA ILE A 144 -2.21 -12.60 17.02
C ILE A 144 -1.09 -12.83 15.99
N ILE A 145 -1.38 -13.49 14.87
CA ILE A 145 -0.39 -13.71 13.80
C ILE A 145 -0.32 -12.48 12.89
N THR A 146 -1.47 -12.00 12.40
CA THR A 146 -1.50 -10.88 11.45
C THR A 146 -0.97 -9.59 12.07
N GLY A 147 -1.30 -9.32 13.33
CA GLY A 147 -0.78 -8.17 14.08
C GLY A 147 0.73 -8.27 14.31
N SER A 148 1.25 -9.44 14.74
CA SER A 148 2.69 -9.63 14.92
C SER A 148 3.47 -9.47 13.62
N VAL A 149 2.98 -10.00 12.51
CA VAL A 149 3.61 -9.82 11.19
C VAL A 149 3.63 -8.34 10.78
N ALA A 150 2.52 -7.62 10.98
CA ALA A 150 2.45 -6.18 10.68
C ALA A 150 3.46 -5.37 11.50
N ILE A 151 3.62 -5.66 12.79
CA ILE A 151 4.62 -5.01 13.65
C ILE A 151 6.04 -5.28 13.16
N VAL A 152 6.36 -6.53 12.80
CA VAL A 152 7.69 -6.90 12.31
C VAL A 152 8.03 -6.15 11.02
N ILE A 153 7.08 -6.06 10.07
CA ILE A 153 7.28 -5.29 8.83
C ILE A 153 7.53 -3.81 9.15
N GLY A 154 6.74 -3.22 10.07
CA GLY A 154 6.92 -1.83 10.49
C GLY A 154 8.28 -1.56 11.14
N VAL A 155 8.70 -2.40 12.08
CA VAL A 155 9.99 -2.27 12.77
C VAL A 155 11.17 -2.49 11.82
N ALA A 156 11.07 -3.43 10.89
CA ALA A 156 12.11 -3.68 9.88
C ALA A 156 12.39 -2.46 9.00
N LEU A 157 11.40 -1.56 8.84
CA LEU A 157 11.48 -0.39 7.97
C LEU A 157 11.67 0.92 8.72
N ALA A 158 11.55 0.91 10.05
CA ALA A 158 11.81 2.08 10.89
C ALA A 158 13.22 2.64 10.66
N GLY A 159 14.23 1.76 10.48
CA GLY A 159 15.60 2.18 10.19
C GLY A 159 15.74 2.93 8.87
N ALA A 160 15.07 2.46 7.81
CA ALA A 160 15.07 3.14 6.52
C ALA A 160 14.41 4.52 6.60
N ALA A 161 13.32 4.63 7.35
CA ALA A 161 12.63 5.91 7.58
C ALA A 161 13.51 6.91 8.34
N LEU A 162 14.20 6.47 9.41
CA LEU A 162 15.08 7.33 10.21
C LEU A 162 16.26 7.87 9.39
N ASN A 163 16.87 7.04 8.54
CA ASN A 163 18.02 7.44 7.72
C ASN A 163 17.72 8.52 6.68
N MET A 164 16.46 8.71 6.29
CA MET A 164 16.05 9.76 5.34
C MET A 164 15.53 11.03 6.02
N ALA A 165 15.16 10.93 7.30
CA ALA A 165 14.69 12.08 8.08
C ALA A 165 15.87 12.89 8.65
N ALA A 166 17.04 12.26 8.77
CA ALA A 166 18.32 12.89 9.12
C ALA A 166 18.95 13.56 7.89
#